data_AF-A0A2J5PN55-F1
#
_entry.id   AF-A0A2J5PN55-F1
#
_cell.length_a   1.000
_cell.length_b   1.000
_cell.length_c   1.000
_cell.angle_alpha   90.00
_cell.angle_beta   90.00
_cell.angle_gamma   90.00
#
_symmetry.space_group_name_H-M   'P 1'
#
loop_
_entity.id
_entity.type
_entity.pdbx_description
1 polymer ?
#
loop_
_entity_poly.entity_id
_entity_poly.type
_entity_poly.pdbx_seq_one_letter_code
_entity_poly.pdbx_strand_id
1 'polypeptide(L)'
;MIDHLNIKIKKTLLALLVCFIAIPLSRFISPQTIIDGNQIYLAWLPLSLMYSVLFIFGRYAVAPLIIAFAITNAWIIDLTLTQALILLF
;
A
#
# COMPACT_ATOMS: atom_id res chain seq x y z
N MET A 1 -29.29 0.44 13.51
CA MET A 1 -27.93 -0.07 13.82
C MET A 1 -27.23 -0.68 12.60
N ILE A 2 -27.96 -1.39 11.73
CA ILE A 2 -27.43 -2.09 10.55
C ILE A 2 -26.88 -1.11 9.48
N ASP A 3 -27.52 0.04 9.28
CA ASP A 3 -27.11 1.01 8.25
C ASP A 3 -25.74 1.65 8.51
N HIS A 4 -25.42 1.96 9.77
CA HIS A 4 -24.12 2.51 10.14
C HIS A 4 -22.97 1.52 9.91
N LEU A 5 -23.22 0.22 10.06
CA LEU A 5 -22.24 -0.82 9.76
C LEU A 5 -22.00 -0.92 8.25
N ASN A 6 -23.07 -0.92 7.46
CA ASN A 6 -23.00 -0.98 6.00
C ASN A 6 -22.22 0.20 5.41
N ILE A 7 -22.43 1.42 5.93
CA ILE A 7 -21.68 2.61 5.50
C ILE A 7 -20.17 2.48 5.80
N LYS A 8 -19.80 1.93 6.97
CA LYS A 8 -18.39 1.71 7.34
C LYS A 8 -17.73 0.69 6.43
N ILE A 9 -18.43 -0.42 6.14
CA ILE A 9 -17.94 -1.48 5.23
C ILE A 9 -17.71 -0.91 3.82
N LYS A 10 -18.68 -0.15 3.30
CA LYS A 10 -18.54 0.51 1.99
C LYS A 10 -17.35 1.46 1.93
N LYS A 11 -17.08 2.22 2.99
CA LYS A 11 -15.89 3.09 3.09
C LYS A 11 -14.58 2.30 3.08
N THR A 12 -14.50 1.22 3.84
CA THR A 12 -13.31 0.35 3.85
C THR A 12 -13.10 -0.33 2.50
N LEU A 13 -14.17 -0.79 1.84
CA LEU A 13 -14.10 -1.40 0.51
C LEU A 13 -13.65 -0.39 -0.55
N LEU A 14 -14.14 0.84 -0.47
CA LEU A 14 -13.69 1.93 -1.35
C LEU A 14 -12.21 2.23 -1.14
N ALA A 15 -11.77 2.33 0.12
CA ALA A 15 -10.36 2.52 0.44
C ALA A 15 -9.50 1.36 -0.11
N LEU A 16 -9.98 0.12 -0.02
CA LEU A 16 -9.32 -1.05 -0.58
C LEU A 16 -9.14 -0.95 -2.10
N LEU A 17 -10.19 -0.60 -2.84
CA LEU A 17 -10.11 -0.41 -4.30
C LEU A 17 -9.10 0.68 -4.67
N VAL A 18 -9.12 1.81 -3.95
CA VAL A 18 -8.16 2.90 -4.16
C VAL A 18 -6.74 2.44 -3.88
N CYS A 19 -6.48 1.74 -2.76
CA CYS A 19 -5.16 1.21 -2.43
C CYS A 19 -4.64 0.22 -3.47
N PHE A 20 -5.49 -0.69 -3.97
CA PHE A 20 -5.08 -1.69 -4.95
C PHE A 20 -4.62 -1.09 -6.28
N ILE A 21 -5.17 0.05 -6.69
CA ILE A 21 -4.75 0.73 -7.92
C ILE A 21 -3.55 1.64 -7.62
N ALA A 22 -3.66 2.43 -6.56
CA ALA A 22 -2.70 3.48 -6.28
C ALA A 22 -1.35 2.95 -5.81
N ILE A 23 -1.29 1.86 -5.03
CA ILE A 23 -0.01 1.33 -4.51
C ILE A 23 0.86 0.76 -5.64
N PRO A 24 0.39 -0.15 -6.51
CA PRO A 24 1.18 -0.60 -7.66
C PRO A 24 1.56 0.54 -8.59
N LEU A 25 0.63 1.46 -8.86
CA LEU A 25 0.91 2.64 -9.69
C LEU A 25 2.02 3.50 -9.09
N SER A 26 1.94 3.79 -7.78
CA SER A 26 2.93 4.60 -7.07
C SER A 26 4.32 3.99 -7.15
N ARG A 27 4.40 2.66 -7.12
CA ARG A 27 5.66 1.93 -7.21
C ARG A 27 6.21 1.90 -8.62
N PHE A 28 5.33 1.77 -9.62
CA PHE A 28 5.72 1.82 -11.03
C PHE A 28 6.30 3.17 -11.43
N ILE A 29 5.71 4.27 -10.95
CA ILE A 29 6.20 5.63 -11.24
C ILE A 29 7.29 6.09 -10.27
N SER A 30 7.58 5.32 -9.22
CA SER A 30 8.56 5.75 -8.22
C SER A 30 9.95 5.80 -8.84
N PRO A 31 10.70 6.89 -8.65
CA PRO A 31 12.06 6.98 -9.15
C PRO A 31 12.93 5.89 -8.53
N GLN A 32 13.80 5.31 -9.36
CA GLN A 32 14.83 4.37 -8.92
C GLN A 32 16.16 5.13 -8.82
N THR A 33 16.96 4.78 -7.82
CA THR A 33 18.33 5.27 -7.69
C THR A 33 19.29 4.13 -7.94
N ILE A 34 20.44 4.44 -8.55
CA ILE A 34 21.49 3.46 -8.82
C ILE A 34 22.56 3.66 -7.77
N ILE A 35 22.76 2.66 -6.91
CA ILE A 35 23.83 2.63 -5.91
C ILE A 35 24.68 1.39 -6.19
N ASP A 36 25.97 1.59 -6.43
CA ASP A 36 26.93 0.53 -6.74
C ASP A 36 26.50 -0.40 -7.91
N GLY A 37 25.86 0.18 -8.94
CA GLY A 37 25.37 -0.56 -10.10
C GLY A 37 24.07 -1.33 -9.86
N ASN A 38 23.52 -1.31 -8.64
CA ASN A 38 22.25 -1.91 -8.31
C ASN A 38 21.10 -0.89 -8.35
N GLN A 39 19.97 -1.26 -8.96
CA GLN A 39 18.77 -0.43 -9.01
C GLN A 39 17.99 -0.56 -7.70
N ILE A 40 17.96 0.51 -6.90
CA ILE A 40 17.25 0.57 -5.63
C ILE A 40 16.02 1.47 -5.81
N TYR A 41 14.84 0.93 -5.49
CA TYR A 41 13.61 1.71 -5.50
C TYR A 41 13.61 2.72 -4.35
N LEU A 42 13.43 4.00 -4.67
CA LEU A 42 13.16 5.00 -3.64
C LEU A 42 11.70 4.82 -3.20
N ALA A 43 11.48 4.53 -1.91
CA ALA A 43 10.13 4.31 -1.38
C ALA A 43 9.32 5.59 -1.14
N TRP A 44 9.81 6.76 -1.58
CA TRP A 44 9.24 8.06 -1.20
C TRP A 44 7.81 8.26 -1.73
N LEU A 45 7.49 7.78 -2.92
CA LEU A 45 6.17 7.94 -3.53
C LEU A 45 5.13 6.97 -2.96
N PRO A 46 5.41 5.66 -2.79
CA PRO A 46 4.53 4.75 -2.03
C PRO A 46 4.28 5.19 -0.58
N LEU A 47 5.29 5.75 0.10
CA LEU A 47 5.13 6.28 1.46
C LEU A 47 4.22 7.52 1.48
N SER A 48 4.42 8.46 0.56
CA SER A 48 3.55 9.65 0.44
C SER A 48 2.10 9.27 0.14
N LEU A 49 1.90 8.23 -0.68
CA LEU A 49 0.58 7.67 -0.95
C LEU A 49 -0.05 7.06 0.30
N MET A 50 0.70 6.29 1.09
CA MET A 50 0.23 5.72 2.35
C MET A 50 -0.33 6.81 3.26
N TYR A 51 0.42 7.90 3.47
CA TYR A 51 -0.05 9.04 4.27
C TYR A 51 -1.29 9.71 3.66
N SER A 52 -1.33 9.88 2.34
CA SER A 52 -2.49 10.48 1.66
C SER A 52 -3.77 9.67 1.87
N VAL A 53 -3.69 8.34 1.72
CA VAL A 53 -4.83 7.44 1.94
C VAL A 53 -5.26 7.44 3.42
N LEU A 54 -4.30 7.47 4.35
CA LEU A 54 -4.60 7.63 5.78
C LEU A 54 -5.31 8.96 6.08
N PHE A 55 -4.95 10.06 5.42
CA PHE A 55 -5.65 11.33 5.60
C PHE A 55 -7.05 11.35 5.00
N ILE A 56 -7.27 10.69 3.86
CA ILE A 56 -8.59 10.65 3.20
C ILE A 56 -9.58 9.76 3.94
N PHE A 57 -9.15 8.55 4.34
CA PHE A 57 -10.05 7.53 4.88
C PHE A 57 -9.85 7.28 6.39
N GLY A 58 -8.84 7.88 7.01
CA GLY A 58 -8.53 7.73 8.43
C GLY A 58 -8.21 6.27 8.80
N ARG A 59 -8.68 5.85 9.97
CA ARG A 59 -8.50 4.47 10.48
C ARG A 59 -9.03 3.37 9.56
N TYR A 60 -9.98 3.70 8.68
CA TYR A 60 -10.58 2.71 7.77
C TYR A 60 -9.63 2.32 6.62
N ALA A 61 -8.57 3.09 6.39
CA ALA A 61 -7.54 2.75 5.41
C ALA A 61 -6.44 1.82 5.93
N VAL A 62 -6.28 1.65 7.25
CA VAL A 62 -5.17 0.88 7.82
C VAL A 62 -5.16 -0.57 7.30
N ALA A 63 -6.28 -1.28 7.43
CA ALA A 63 -6.38 -2.66 6.94
C ALA A 63 -6.25 -2.75 5.40
N PRO A 64 -6.95 -1.91 4.60
CA PRO A 64 -6.72 -1.81 3.16
C PRO A 64 -5.27 -1.60 2.73
N LEU A 65 -4.55 -0.70 3.39
CA LEU A 65 -3.16 -0.40 3.10
C LEU A 65 -2.29 -1.63 3.34
N ILE A 66 -2.43 -2.28 4.49
CA ILE A 66 -1.67 -3.50 4.83
C ILE A 66 -1.88 -4.59 3.78
N ILE A 67 -3.14 -4.86 3.41
CA ILE A 67 -3.49 -5.91 2.44
C ILE A 67 -2.89 -5.59 1.07
N ALA A 68 -3.09 -4.37 0.58
CA ALA A 68 -2.64 -4.00 -0.75
C ALA A 68 -1.10 -3.89 -0.85
N PHE A 69 -0.42 -3.44 0.22
CA PHE A 69 1.05 -3.50 0.29
C PHE A 69 1.56 -4.93 0.33
N ALA A 70 0.97 -5.82 1.15
CA ALA A 70 1.37 -7.23 1.23
C ALA A 70 1.30 -7.90 -0.15
N ILE A 71 0.18 -7.72 -0.86
CA ILE A 71 -0.03 -8.32 -2.18
C ILE A 71 0.94 -7.72 -3.20
N THR A 72 1.07 -6.39 -3.22
CA THR A 72 1.96 -5.72 -4.17
C THR A 72 3.43 -6.10 -3.94
N ASN A 73 3.86 -6.22 -2.68
CA ASN A 73 5.20 -6.67 -2.34
C ASN A 73 5.44 -8.13 -2.72
N ALA A 74 4.49 -9.02 -2.44
CA ALA A 74 4.59 -10.44 -2.80
C ALA A 74 4.63 -10.68 -4.32
N TRP A 75 4.05 -9.79 -5.12
CA TRP A 75 4.08 -9.89 -6.58
C TRP A 75 5.35 -9.33 -7.21
N ILE A 76 5.97 -8.33 -6.59
CA ILE A 76 7.11 -7.60 -7.19
C ILE A 76 8.45 -8.15 -6.70
N ILE A 77 8.52 -8.69 -5.49
CA ILE A 77 9.77 -9.19 -4.91
C ILE A 77 9.57 -10.62 -4.40
N ASP A 78 10.40 -11.53 -4.90
CA ASP A 78 10.54 -12.89 -4.36
C ASP A 78 11.31 -12.86 -3.04
N LEU A 79 10.59 -12.63 -1.94
CA LEU A 79 11.12 -12.64 -0.58
C LEU A 79 10.64 -13.85 0.19
N THR A 80 11.46 -14.30 1.14
CA THR A 80 11.00 -15.21 2.19
C THR A 80 9.95 -14.51 3.05
N LEU A 81 9.02 -15.28 3.64
CA LEU A 81 7.89 -14.74 4.39
C LEU A 81 8.32 -13.82 5.55
N THR A 82 9.46 -14.11 6.18
CA THR A 82 10.06 -13.27 7.23
C THR A 82 10.53 -11.92 6.69
N GLN A 83 11.19 -11.89 5.53
CA GLN A 83 11.64 -10.63 4.93
C GLN A 83 10.46 -9.80 4.39
N ALA A 84 9.42 -10.47 3.85
CA ALA A 84 8.20 -9.81 3.40
C ALA A 84 7.44 -9.12 4.55
N LEU A 85 7.45 -9.73 5.76
CA LEU A 85 6.88 -9.10 6.95
C LEU A 85 7.64 -7.84 7.37
N ILE A 86 8.97 -7.83 7.25
CA ILE A 86 9.79 -6.66 7.58
C ILE A 86 9.54 -5.52 6.59
N LEU A 87 9.36 -5.83 5.30
CA LEU A 87 9.10 -4.85 4.24
C LEU A 87 7.63 -4.39 4.16
N LEU A 88 6.76 -4.91 5.03
CA LEU A 88 5.37 -4.48 5.13
C LEU A 88 5.25 -3.06 5.74
N PHE A 89 6.32 -2.54 6.34
CA PHE A 89 6.40 -1.22 6.99
C PHE A 89 7.70 -0.48 6.64
#